data_AF-H0QJ89-F1
#
_entry.id   AF-H0QJ89-F1
#
_cell.length_a   1.000
_cell.length_b   1.000
_cell.length_c   1.000
_cell.angle_alpha   90.00
_cell.angle_beta   90.00
_cell.angle_gamma   90.00
#
_symmetry.space_group_name_H-M   'P 1'
#
loop_
_entity.id
_entity.type
_entity.pdbx_description
1 polymer ?
#
loop_
_entity_poly.entity_id
_entity_poly.type
_entity_poly.pdbx_seq_one_letter_code
_entity_poly.pdbx_strand_id
1 'polypeptide(L)'
;MVLPTADFWGHNGRVGVITQGDWTNRLILVYPDTAKTWAFVASSSHGEGDLDFYPLNDQAADEVITELGIVWLARSAEEERLEDRVFGLREHLSDDNSIRGMLREGLKKLFGRA
;
A
#
# COMPACT_ATOMS: atom_id res chain seq x y z
N MET A 1 -17.21 6.89 6.83
CA MET A 1 -16.96 8.04 5.92
C MET A 1 -16.90 7.50 4.50
N VAL A 2 -17.29 8.24 3.45
CA VAL A 2 -17.17 7.72 2.06
C VAL A 2 -15.72 7.95 1.63
N LEU A 3 -15.00 6.87 1.27
CA LEU A 3 -13.65 7.01 0.73
C LEU A 3 -13.67 7.96 -0.48
N PRO A 4 -12.65 8.82 -0.63
CA PRO A 4 -12.67 9.86 -1.65
C PRO A 4 -12.72 9.25 -3.08
N THR A 5 -13.23 10.04 -4.04
CA THR A 5 -13.57 9.60 -5.40
C THR A 5 -12.35 9.13 -6.20
N ALA A 6 -12.57 8.50 -7.37
CA ALA A 6 -11.49 8.06 -8.27
C ALA A 6 -10.47 9.19 -8.58
N ASP A 7 -10.92 10.44 -8.65
CA ASP A 7 -10.07 11.62 -8.87
C ASP A 7 -9.07 11.86 -7.73
N PHE A 8 -9.43 11.48 -6.50
CA PHE A 8 -8.54 11.57 -5.37
C PHE A 8 -7.44 10.52 -5.45
N TRP A 9 -7.80 9.26 -5.71
CA TRP A 9 -6.86 8.13 -5.74
C TRP A 9 -6.03 8.07 -7.01
N GLY A 10 -6.45 8.70 -8.11
CA GLY A 10 -5.75 8.64 -9.38
C GLY A 10 -5.62 7.20 -9.90
N HIS A 11 -4.74 6.98 -10.87
CA HIS A 11 -4.53 5.64 -11.45
C HIS A 11 -3.68 4.74 -10.55
N ASN A 12 -2.73 5.32 -9.81
CA ASN A 12 -1.69 4.58 -9.08
C ASN A 12 -1.82 4.66 -7.54
N GLY A 13 -2.84 5.35 -7.02
CA GLY A 13 -2.97 5.61 -5.58
C GLY A 13 -2.44 6.97 -5.14
N ARG A 14 -2.27 7.13 -3.83
CA ARG A 14 -1.86 8.38 -3.17
C ARG A 14 -0.67 8.18 -2.26
N VAL A 15 0.23 9.17 -2.28
CA VAL A 15 1.29 9.26 -1.29
C VAL A 15 0.84 10.19 -0.15
N GLY A 16 1.06 9.73 1.07
CA GLY A 16 0.85 10.50 2.28
C GLY A 16 2.03 10.41 3.23
N VAL A 17 1.94 11.16 4.33
CA VAL A 17 2.86 11.12 5.47
C VAL A 17 2.07 10.63 6.67
N ILE A 18 2.61 9.62 7.35
CA ILE A 18 2.07 9.11 8.62
C ILE A 18 2.40 10.12 9.72
N THR A 19 1.40 10.55 10.49
CA THR A 19 1.60 11.55 11.57
C THR A 19 1.35 11.01 12.97
N GLN A 20 0.92 9.75 13.10
CA GLN A 20 0.62 9.11 14.37
C GLN A 20 1.21 7.69 14.45
N GLY A 21 1.48 7.22 15.67
CA GLY A 21 2.01 5.88 15.94
C GLY A 21 3.50 5.71 15.66
N ASP A 22 3.95 4.45 15.67
CA ASP A 22 5.37 4.09 15.61
C ASP A 22 6.04 4.37 14.25
N TRP A 23 5.24 4.67 13.22
CA TRP A 23 5.70 4.98 11.87
C TRP A 23 5.58 6.47 11.51
N THR A 24 5.42 7.33 12.51
CA THR A 24 5.36 8.78 12.32
C THR A 24 6.55 9.29 11.48
N ASN A 25 6.29 10.24 10.57
CA ASN A 25 7.21 10.84 9.59
C ASN A 25 7.65 9.90 8.44
N ARG A 26 7.03 8.73 8.29
CA ARG A 26 7.25 7.88 7.11
C ARG A 26 6.28 8.24 5.99
N LEU A 27 6.72 8.03 4.75
CA LEU A 27 5.84 8.08 3.60
C LEU A 27 5.00 6.81 3.54
N ILE A 28 3.78 6.92 3.02
CA ILE A 28 2.91 5.78 2.78
C ILE A 28 2.25 5.92 1.41
N LEU A 29 2.30 4.86 0.62
CA LEU A 29 1.56 4.74 -0.63
C LEU A 29 0.29 3.92 -0.37
N VAL A 30 -0.86 4.46 -0.77
CA VAL A 30 -2.17 3.80 -0.61
C VAL A 30 -2.86 3.72 -1.95
N TYR A 31 -3.20 2.50 -2.39
CA TYR A 31 -3.83 2.27 -3.69
C TYR A 31 -4.88 1.14 -3.63
N PRO A 32 -5.91 1.20 -4.48
CA PRO A 32 -6.83 0.09 -4.65
C PRO A 32 -6.14 -1.08 -5.35
N ASP A 33 -6.18 -2.25 -4.74
CA ASP A 33 -5.66 -3.49 -5.31
C ASP A 33 -6.71 -4.17 -6.20
N THR A 34 -6.23 -4.97 -7.14
CA THR A 34 -6.98 -5.75 -8.13
C THR A 34 -8.07 -6.66 -7.54
N ALA A 35 -7.94 -7.02 -6.26
CA ALA A 35 -8.93 -7.82 -5.52
C ALA A 35 -10.09 -7.00 -4.92
N LYS A 36 -10.23 -5.71 -5.27
CA LYS A 36 -11.16 -4.75 -4.62
C LYS A 36 -10.86 -4.56 -3.12
N THR A 37 -9.61 -4.77 -2.76
CA THR A 37 -9.05 -4.50 -1.43
C THR A 37 -8.15 -3.28 -1.52
N TRP A 38 -7.63 -2.83 -0.39
CA TRP A 38 -6.66 -1.75 -0.36
C TRP A 38 -5.27 -2.28 -0.06
N ALA A 39 -4.26 -1.66 -0.66
CA ALA A 39 -2.86 -1.89 -0.32
C ALA A 39 -2.28 -0.60 0.26
N PHE A 40 -1.61 -0.74 1.40
CA PHE A 40 -0.96 0.33 2.12
C PHE A 40 0.50 -0.06 2.29
N VAL A 41 1.40 0.79 1.83
CA VAL A 41 2.83 0.51 1.76
C VAL A 41 3.58 1.64 2.44
N ALA A 42 4.10 1.40 3.64
CA ALA A 42 4.93 2.38 4.33
C ALA A 42 6.39 2.31 3.87
N SER A 43 7.04 3.47 3.75
CA SER A 43 8.46 3.53 3.42
C SER A 43 9.29 2.87 4.52
N SER A 44 10.15 1.92 4.16
CA SER A 44 11.07 1.25 5.06
C SER A 44 12.52 1.55 4.72
N SER A 45 13.38 1.46 5.73
CA SER A 45 14.83 1.51 5.53
C SER A 45 15.40 0.11 5.27
N HIS A 46 16.61 0.06 4.73
CA HIS A 46 17.27 -1.21 4.42
C HIS A 46 17.46 -2.05 5.70
N GLY A 47 16.78 -3.19 5.77
CA GLY A 47 16.82 -4.12 6.91
C GLY A 47 15.57 -4.15 7.79
N GLU A 48 14.60 -3.25 7.59
CA GLU A 48 13.33 -3.25 8.34
C GLU A 48 12.27 -4.21 7.76
N GLY A 49 12.48 -4.72 6.55
CA GLY A 49 11.48 -5.51 5.82
C GLY A 49 10.36 -4.64 5.21
N ASP A 50 9.40 -5.29 4.57
CA ASP A 50 8.25 -4.61 3.98
C ASP A 50 7.16 -4.37 5.04
N LEU A 51 6.72 -3.11 5.15
CA LEU A 51 5.67 -2.67 6.08
C LEU A 51 4.37 -2.46 5.30
N ASP A 52 3.76 -3.59 4.93
CA ASP A 52 2.58 -3.63 4.07
C ASP A 52 1.32 -4.00 4.85
N PHE A 53 0.22 -3.30 4.57
CA PHE A 53 -1.11 -3.58 5.13
C PHE A 53 -2.11 -3.80 4.00
N TYR A 54 -3.01 -4.76 4.22
CA TYR A 54 -4.02 -5.14 3.25
C TYR A 54 -5.42 -5.10 3.85
N PRO A 55 -5.99 -3.89 4.08
CA PRO A 55 -7.35 -3.77 4.56
C PRO A 55 -8.35 -4.44 3.60
N LEU A 56 -9.20 -5.30 4.17
CA LEU A 56 -10.10 -6.18 3.42
C LEU A 56 -11.32 -5.45 2.83
N ASN A 57 -11.61 -4.24 3.29
CA ASN A 57 -12.73 -3.42 2.83
C ASN A 57 -12.49 -1.94 3.14
N ASP A 58 -13.40 -1.09 2.66
CA ASP A 58 -13.31 0.37 2.80
C ASP A 58 -13.34 0.85 4.25
N GLN A 59 -14.10 0.17 5.13
CA GLN A 59 -14.19 0.53 6.54
C GLN A 59 -12.85 0.27 7.25
N ALA A 60 -12.23 -0.88 7.02
CA ALA A 60 -10.92 -1.21 7.56
C ALA A 60 -9.84 -0.27 7.01
N ALA A 61 -9.96 0.16 5.75
CA ALA A 61 -9.04 1.14 5.18
C ALA A 61 -9.19 2.51 5.86
N ASP A 62 -10.42 2.97 6.10
CA ASP A 62 -10.72 4.23 6.81
C ASP A 62 -10.18 4.21 8.25
N GLU A 63 -10.33 3.08 8.94
CA GLU A 63 -9.78 2.86 10.29
C GLU A 63 -8.25 3.00 10.29
N VAL A 64 -7.54 2.31 9.38
CA VAL A 64 -6.08 2.41 9.27
C VAL A 64 -5.63 3.83 8.90
N ILE A 65 -6.32 4.51 7.97
CA ILE A 65 -6.01 5.90 7.61
C ILE A 65 -6.12 6.81 8.83
N THR A 66 -7.16 6.60 9.64
CA THR A 66 -7.42 7.38 10.85
C THR A 66 -6.40 7.11 11.93
N GLU A 67 -6.09 5.84 12.21
CA GLU A 67 -5.12 5.42 13.23
C GLU A 67 -3.69 5.92 12.94
N LEU A 68 -3.30 5.93 11.67
CA LEU A 68 -1.99 6.41 11.22
C LEU A 68 -1.93 7.95 11.07
N GLY A 69 -3.08 8.63 11.13
CA GLY A 69 -3.17 10.07 10.92
C GLY A 69 -2.57 10.50 9.58
N ILE A 70 -2.95 9.85 8.47
CA ILE A 70 -2.30 10.08 7.18
C ILE A 70 -2.65 11.48 6.65
N VAL A 71 -1.61 12.28 6.40
CA VAL A 71 -1.74 13.56 5.69
C VAL A 71 -1.28 13.37 4.25
N TRP A 72 -2.19 13.56 3.31
CA TRP A 72 -1.92 13.35 1.88
C TRP A 72 -1.07 14.46 1.29
N LEU A 73 -0.11 14.08 0.45
CA LEU A 73 0.63 15.05 -0.35
C LEU A 73 -0.31 15.68 -1.39
N ALA A 74 0.04 16.91 -1.79
CA ALA A 74 -0.64 17.57 -2.89
C ALA A 74 -0.36 16.82 -4.19
N ARG A 75 -1.38 16.65 -5.03
CA ARG A 75 -1.21 16.06 -6.36
C ARG A 75 -0.31 16.95 -7.21
N SER A 76 0.85 16.45 -7.57
CA SER A 76 1.78 17.11 -8.49
C SER A 76 2.78 16.12 -9.09
N ALA A 77 3.52 16.57 -10.11
CA ALA A 77 4.61 15.78 -10.69
C ALA A 77 5.71 15.44 -9.67
N GLU A 78 5.81 16.19 -8.58
CA GLU A 78 6.74 15.89 -7.48
C GLU A 78 6.25 14.73 -6.61
N GLU A 79 4.93 14.59 -6.39
CA GLU A 79 4.36 13.41 -5.73
C GLU A 79 4.63 12.15 -6.55
N GLU A 80 4.38 12.20 -7.87
CA GLU A 80 4.63 11.07 -8.79
C GLU A 80 6.11 10.65 -8.79
N ARG A 81 7.04 11.60 -8.88
CA ARG A 81 8.48 11.29 -8.80
C ARG A 81 8.90 10.73 -7.44
N LEU A 82 8.21 11.11 -6.37
CA LEU A 82 8.47 10.59 -5.03
C LEU A 82 7.96 9.16 -4.91
N GLU A 83 6.78 8.89 -5.49
CA GLU A 83 6.24 7.54 -5.64
C GLU A 83 7.26 6.62 -6.32
N ASP A 84 7.72 6.98 -7.53
CA ASP A 84 8.68 6.18 -8.28
C ASP A 84 10.01 5.99 -7.53
N ARG A 85 10.49 7.03 -6.83
CA ARG A 85 11.78 6.95 -6.14
C ARG A 85 11.74 6.07 -4.90
N VAL A 86 10.68 6.17 -4.12
CA VAL A 86 10.56 5.53 -2.80
C VAL A 86 9.90 4.16 -2.93
N PHE A 87 8.94 4.05 -3.85
CA PHE A 87 8.11 2.87 -4.05
C PHE A 87 8.27 2.26 -5.44
N GLY A 88 8.96 2.88 -6.41
CA GLY A 88 9.07 2.34 -7.77
C GLY A 88 9.90 1.05 -7.92
N LEU A 89 10.73 0.67 -6.93
CA LEU A 89 11.26 -0.71 -6.86
C LEU A 89 10.15 -1.75 -6.72
N ARG A 90 8.94 -1.31 -6.39
CA ARG A 90 7.71 -2.09 -6.31
C ARG A 90 6.83 -1.95 -7.56
N GLU A 91 7.30 -1.35 -8.66
CA GLU A 91 6.63 -1.43 -9.98
C GLU A 91 6.42 -2.88 -10.43
N HIS A 92 7.16 -3.83 -9.86
CA HIS A 92 6.92 -5.27 -10.06
C HIS A 92 5.76 -5.82 -9.21
N LEU A 93 5.16 -5.07 -8.28
CA LEU A 93 3.97 -5.53 -7.53
C LEU A 93 2.69 -5.44 -8.36
N SER A 94 2.64 -4.55 -9.36
CA SER A 94 1.48 -4.37 -10.25
C SER A 94 1.52 -5.33 -11.44
N ASP A 95 2.71 -5.64 -11.96
CA ASP A 95 2.89 -6.54 -13.11
C ASP A 95 3.13 -8.00 -12.72
N ASP A 96 3.61 -8.26 -11.50
CA ASP A 96 3.94 -9.61 -11.11
C ASP A 96 2.74 -10.30 -10.46
N ASN A 97 2.61 -11.56 -10.83
CA ASN A 97 1.73 -12.52 -10.23
C ASN A 97 2.18 -12.81 -8.78
N SER A 98 2.67 -11.85 -7.99
CA SER A 98 3.32 -12.05 -6.69
C SER A 98 2.34 -12.50 -5.62
N ILE A 99 1.11 -11.96 -5.60
CA ILE A 99 0.04 -12.46 -4.73
C ILE A 99 -0.33 -13.88 -5.16
N ARG A 100 -0.46 -14.17 -6.47
CA ARG A 100 -0.72 -15.53 -6.97
C ARG A 100 0.44 -16.49 -6.71
N GLY A 101 1.68 -16.04 -6.76
CA GLY A 101 2.89 -16.81 -6.55
C GLY A 101 3.10 -17.11 -5.07
N MET A 102 2.91 -16.12 -4.20
CA MET A 102 2.97 -16.29 -2.74
C MET A 102 1.78 -17.10 -2.21
N LEU A 103 0.55 -16.90 -2.72
CA LEU A 103 -0.58 -17.78 -2.38
C LEU A 103 -0.39 -19.20 -2.92
N ARG A 104 0.15 -19.38 -4.13
CA ARG A 104 0.38 -20.72 -4.70
C ARG A 104 1.52 -21.46 -4.00
N GLU A 105 2.58 -20.77 -3.59
CA GLU A 105 3.65 -21.36 -2.77
C GLU A 105 3.21 -21.58 -1.31
N GLY A 106 2.37 -20.70 -0.76
CA GLY A 106 1.72 -20.88 0.56
C GLY A 106 0.76 -22.08 0.57
N LEU A 107 -0.06 -22.22 -0.46
CA LEU A 107 -0.98 -23.36 -0.65
C LEU A 107 -0.23 -24.66 -0.96
N LYS A 108 0.84 -24.64 -1.75
CA LYS A 108 1.71 -25.83 -1.93
C LYS A 108 2.36 -26.28 -0.63
N LYS A 109 2.78 -25.36 0.26
CA LYS A 109 3.32 -25.75 1.57
C LYS A 109 2.26 -26.33 2.50
N LEU A 110 1.00 -25.90 2.37
CA LEU A 110 -0.13 -26.40 3.17
C LEU A 110 -0.72 -27.72 2.64
N PHE A 111 -0.70 -27.95 1.33
CA PHE A 111 -1.33 -29.11 0.68
C PHE A 111 -0.36 -30.09 0.01
N GLY A 112 0.93 -29.75 -0.09
CA GLY A 112 1.97 -30.52 -0.77
C GLY A 112 2.81 -31.39 0.16
N ARG A 113 2.18 -32.03 1.15
CA ARG A 113 2.79 -33.15 1.88
C ARG A 113 1.93 -34.40 1.67
N ALA A 114 2.18 -35.06 0.55
CA ALA A 114 2.04 -36.49 0.36
C ALA A 114 3.25 -36.96 -0.47
#